data_AF-A0A3S4TBG6-F1
#
_entry.id   AF-A0A3S4TBG6-F1
#
_cell.length_a   1.000
_cell.length_b   1.000
_cell.length_c   1.000
_cell.angle_alpha   90.00
_cell.angle_beta   90.00
_cell.angle_gamma   90.00
#
_symmetry.space_group_name_H-M   'P 1'
#
loop_
_entity.id
_entity.type
_entity.pdbx_description
1 polymer ?
#
loop_
_entity_poly.entity_id
_entity_poly.type
_entity_poly.pdbx_seq_one_letter_code
_entity_poly.pdbx_strand_id
1 'polypeptide(L)'
;MRLLSHDSLRARLVIAAVVVTVALAFSGLVWQVQRPEPPAAPTVSPGPVGGAVEAQAAGVITAPQTPGEDGRAWQVAAHAPIRRLEWTQGTAHGPVLLLTDRDDSKEEPVEEPAVVGLDPQDGSVRWYRSLGPGMTTLDSAGSDTMSFHALQASEDGEHIAVGLTAMPSGPYDSNAPREDGRGTVVVMSAKTGEVVRTVETADLLLGMALTNDALIIQASPTLMAEGSTISTYSLASPKAKPARWSPGAWLVGATGSNVVLSERATLKLCGSESCSTTTVTQADALTGEHLSSLDGVYYIHPSGWVGRFTDPASSVGAKTEHPDWADEPSELVDLGTGARVDTTGRNFWREPTPTGMIWVLKKDGGEAPVWVDAAPGQDRRIRSEPVDIIGSGVAPDDMLAVFRTSLQEDKG
;
A
#
# COMPACT_ATOMS: atom_id res chain seq x y z
N MET A 1 -3.65 30.98 76.04
CA MET A 1 -3.58 29.71 75.27
C MET A 1 -3.30 30.10 73.83
N ARG A 2 -2.18 29.65 73.26
CA ARG A 2 -1.44 30.34 72.17
C ARG A 2 -2.30 30.70 70.95
N LEU A 3 -2.43 32.01 70.71
CA LEU A 3 -2.87 32.61 69.45
C LEU A 3 -1.89 32.20 68.34
N LEU A 4 -2.25 31.19 67.54
CA LEU A 4 -1.66 31.04 66.21
C LEU A 4 -2.16 32.22 65.38
N SER A 5 -1.29 33.21 65.14
CA SER A 5 -1.64 34.37 64.33
C SER A 5 -2.10 33.89 62.95
N HIS A 6 -3.13 34.56 62.42
CA HIS A 6 -3.69 34.29 61.09
C HIS A 6 -2.60 34.29 60.00
N ASP A 7 -1.52 35.05 60.21
CA ASP A 7 -0.35 35.10 59.34
C ASP A 7 0.47 33.80 59.33
N SER A 8 0.56 33.09 60.47
CA SER A 8 1.27 31.80 60.53
C SER A 8 0.56 30.70 59.75
N LEU A 9 -0.76 30.78 59.64
CA LEU A 9 -1.59 29.79 58.93
C LEU A 9 -1.59 30.05 57.42
N ARG A 10 -1.64 31.33 57.01
CA ARG A 10 -1.43 31.75 55.61
C ARG A 10 -0.03 31.41 55.11
N ALA A 11 1.01 31.68 55.90
CA ALA A 11 2.38 31.33 55.55
C ALA A 11 2.57 29.82 55.37
N ARG A 12 1.97 29.00 56.25
CA ARG A 12 2.01 27.53 56.13
C ARG A 12 1.28 27.02 54.90
N LEU A 13 0.15 27.62 54.53
CA LEU A 13 -0.60 27.26 53.32
C LEU A 13 0.18 27.62 52.04
N VAL A 14 0.82 28.78 52.00
CA VAL A 14 1.67 29.18 50.86
C VAL A 14 2.87 28.25 50.70
N ILE A 15 3.54 27.90 51.80
CA ILE A 15 4.66 26.95 51.78
C ILE A 15 4.18 25.57 51.30
N ALA A 16 3.04 25.08 51.79
CA ALA A 16 2.48 23.80 51.36
C ALA A 16 2.13 23.81 49.86
N ALA A 17 1.54 24.89 49.35
CA ALA A 17 1.22 25.04 47.93
C ALA A 17 2.50 25.04 47.07
N VAL A 18 3.55 25.77 47.46
CA VAL A 18 4.83 25.78 46.74
C VAL A 18 5.48 24.40 46.75
N VAL A 19 5.49 23.71 47.89
CA VAL A 19 6.04 22.35 48.00
C VAL A 19 5.30 21.37 47.10
N VAL A 20 3.96 21.43 47.05
CA VAL A 20 3.15 20.59 46.15
C VAL A 20 3.44 20.93 44.68
N THR A 21 3.57 22.21 44.34
CA THR A 21 3.85 22.64 42.97
C THR A 21 5.24 22.18 42.52
N VAL A 22 6.24 22.30 43.38
CA VAL A 22 7.60 21.80 43.13
C VAL A 22 7.63 20.29 43.05
N ALA A 23 6.89 19.58 43.92
CA ALA A 23 6.79 18.12 43.88
C ALA A 23 6.10 17.62 42.61
N LEU A 24 5.06 18.29 42.12
CA LEU A 24 4.39 17.98 40.86
C LEU A 24 5.27 18.31 39.64
N ALA A 25 6.04 19.40 39.69
CA ALA A 25 7.01 19.72 38.65
C ALA A 25 8.16 18.70 38.63
N PHE A 26 8.66 18.28 39.79
CA PHE A 26 9.68 17.23 39.90
C PHE A 26 9.14 15.86 39.50
N SER A 27 7.91 15.49 39.86
CA SER A 27 7.33 14.23 39.41
C SER A 27 7.07 14.24 37.91
N GLY A 28 6.63 15.36 37.33
CA GLY A 28 6.53 15.53 35.88
C GLY A 28 7.89 15.44 35.18
N LEU A 29 8.93 16.05 35.74
CA LEU A 29 10.30 16.01 35.20
C LEU A 29 10.91 14.60 35.33
N VAL A 30 10.72 13.92 36.46
CA VAL A 30 11.15 12.53 36.67
C VAL A 30 10.41 11.59 35.74
N TRP A 31 9.11 11.82 35.48
CA TRP A 31 8.34 11.04 34.52
C TRP A 31 8.82 11.25 33.08
N GLN A 32 9.29 12.46 32.72
CA GLN A 32 9.92 12.71 31.41
C GLN A 32 11.33 12.12 31.29
N VAL A 33 12.13 12.10 32.36
CA VAL A 33 13.50 11.54 32.37
C VAL A 33 13.50 10.02 32.46
N GLN A 34 12.44 9.42 33.03
CA GLN A 34 12.29 7.96 33.14
C GLN A 34 11.42 7.34 32.04
N ARG A 35 11.01 8.09 31.01
CA ARG A 35 10.47 7.44 29.82
C ARG A 35 11.55 6.49 29.31
N PRO A 36 11.31 5.16 29.29
CA PRO A 36 12.19 4.29 28.54
C PRO A 36 12.25 4.86 27.12
N GLU A 37 13.44 5.03 26.60
CA GLU A 37 13.64 5.41 25.21
C GLU A 37 12.78 4.45 24.38
N PRO A 38 11.85 4.96 23.54
CA PRO A 38 11.05 4.06 22.71
C PRO A 38 12.05 3.18 21.95
N PRO A 39 11.82 1.85 21.88
CA PRO A 39 12.74 0.96 21.18
C PRO A 39 13.05 1.57 19.81
N ALA A 40 14.33 1.56 19.42
CA ALA A 40 14.73 2.08 18.12
C ALA A 40 13.79 1.51 17.06
N ALA A 41 13.14 2.39 16.30
CA ALA A 41 12.24 1.98 15.24
C ALA A 41 12.99 0.99 14.33
N PRO A 42 12.35 -0.09 13.84
CA PRO A 42 12.99 -0.99 12.90
C PRO A 42 13.50 -0.16 11.72
N THR A 43 14.82 0.02 11.67
CA THR A 43 15.48 0.82 10.64
C THR A 43 15.68 -0.10 9.46
N VAL A 44 14.88 0.09 8.42
CA VAL A 44 14.97 -0.79 7.24
C VAL A 44 16.22 -0.42 6.47
N SER A 45 17.13 -1.37 6.39
CA SER A 45 18.32 -1.27 5.56
C SER A 45 18.19 -2.27 4.43
N PRO A 46 17.79 -1.84 3.22
CA PRO A 46 17.83 -2.70 2.05
C PRO A 46 19.24 -3.28 1.89
N GLY A 47 19.34 -4.61 1.83
CA GLY A 47 20.57 -5.31 1.52
C GLY A 47 21.10 -4.90 0.13
N PRO A 48 22.37 -5.20 -0.21
CA PRO A 48 22.93 -4.85 -1.53
C PRO A 48 22.08 -5.44 -2.68
N VAL A 49 22.16 -4.83 -3.88
CA VAL A 49 21.56 -5.44 -5.08
C VAL A 49 22.28 -6.76 -5.35
N GLY A 50 21.52 -7.86 -5.38
CA GLY A 50 21.94 -9.16 -5.89
C GLY A 50 21.27 -9.48 -7.22
N GLY A 51 21.66 -10.61 -7.81
CA GLY A 51 21.03 -11.19 -8.99
C GLY A 51 20.42 -12.55 -8.66
N ALA A 52 20.33 -13.41 -9.68
CA ALA A 52 19.74 -14.74 -9.55
C ALA A 52 20.43 -15.61 -8.50
N VAL A 53 21.77 -15.62 -8.48
CA VAL A 53 22.55 -16.47 -7.57
C VAL A 53 22.26 -16.14 -6.11
N GLU A 54 22.23 -14.84 -5.76
CA GLU A 54 21.94 -14.39 -4.40
C GLU A 54 20.48 -14.67 -4.02
N ALA A 55 19.53 -14.48 -4.94
CA ALA A 55 18.12 -14.76 -4.71
C ALA A 55 17.86 -16.26 -4.43
N GLN A 56 18.53 -17.13 -5.20
CA GLN A 56 18.42 -18.58 -5.06
C GLN A 56 19.14 -19.08 -3.81
N ALA A 57 20.31 -18.51 -3.50
CA ALA A 57 21.04 -18.81 -2.27
C ALA A 57 20.25 -18.39 -1.02
N ALA A 58 19.44 -17.33 -1.13
CA ALA A 58 18.54 -16.87 -0.07
C ALA A 58 17.25 -17.70 0.05
N GLY A 59 17.01 -18.68 -0.82
CA GLY A 59 15.81 -19.54 -0.76
C GLY A 59 14.53 -18.91 -1.30
N VAL A 60 14.53 -17.59 -1.59
CA VAL A 60 13.30 -16.86 -1.92
C VAL A 60 12.71 -17.20 -3.29
N ILE A 61 13.54 -17.69 -4.23
CA ILE A 61 13.09 -17.99 -5.60
C ILE A 61 13.95 -19.07 -6.27
N THR A 62 13.33 -19.89 -7.11
CA THR A 62 14.02 -20.91 -7.92
C THR A 62 14.50 -20.35 -9.26
N ALA A 63 15.33 -21.13 -9.96
CA ALA A 63 15.67 -20.84 -11.34
C ALA A 63 14.44 -21.00 -12.26
N PRO A 64 14.29 -20.17 -13.31
CA PRO A 64 13.17 -20.27 -14.22
C PRO A 64 13.19 -21.58 -15.00
N GLN A 65 12.00 -22.13 -15.21
CA GLN A 65 11.73 -23.22 -16.14
C GLN A 65 11.28 -22.60 -17.47
N THR A 66 11.92 -23.00 -18.58
CA THR A 66 11.64 -22.45 -19.92
C THR A 66 11.74 -23.55 -21.00
N PRO A 67 10.66 -23.85 -21.74
CA PRO A 67 9.30 -23.35 -21.52
C PRO A 67 8.77 -23.81 -20.16
N GLY A 68 7.86 -23.05 -19.57
CA GLY A 68 7.16 -23.47 -18.36
C GLY A 68 6.26 -24.68 -18.63
N GLU A 69 5.73 -25.27 -17.57
CA GLU A 69 4.73 -26.34 -17.69
C GLU A 69 3.44 -25.84 -18.36
N ASP A 70 2.66 -26.76 -18.95
CA ASP A 70 1.30 -26.51 -19.47
C ASP A 70 1.15 -25.38 -20.50
N GLY A 71 2.21 -25.09 -21.26
CA GLY A 71 2.20 -24.06 -22.30
C GLY A 71 2.48 -22.64 -21.80
N ARG A 72 2.93 -22.49 -20.54
CA ARG A 72 3.46 -21.24 -20.00
C ARG A 72 4.79 -20.89 -20.68
N ALA A 73 5.01 -19.60 -20.96
CA ALA A 73 6.26 -19.16 -21.59
C ALA A 73 7.46 -19.43 -20.68
N TRP A 74 7.29 -19.16 -19.38
CA TRP A 74 8.24 -19.51 -18.32
C TRP A 74 7.50 -19.62 -16.99
N GLN A 75 8.13 -20.28 -16.01
CA GLN A 75 7.64 -20.40 -14.64
C GLN A 75 8.80 -20.35 -13.63
N VAL A 76 8.60 -19.66 -12.52
CA VAL A 76 9.47 -19.70 -11.33
C VAL A 76 8.64 -20.10 -10.11
N ALA A 77 9.27 -20.75 -9.14
CA ALA A 77 8.67 -20.93 -7.82
C ALA A 77 9.28 -19.92 -6.86
N ALA A 78 8.44 -19.23 -6.09
CA ALA A 78 8.83 -18.22 -5.13
C ALA A 78 8.32 -18.58 -3.74
N HIS A 79 9.14 -18.33 -2.73
CA HIS A 79 8.81 -18.57 -1.33
C HIS A 79 7.92 -17.43 -0.82
N ALA A 80 6.62 -17.59 -1.03
CA ALA A 80 5.58 -16.69 -0.55
C ALA A 80 4.28 -17.48 -0.31
N PRO A 81 3.42 -17.06 0.64
CA PRO A 81 2.13 -17.71 0.84
C PRO A 81 1.29 -17.67 -0.45
N ILE A 82 0.77 -18.83 -0.84
CA ILE A 82 0.06 -19.12 -2.10
C ILE A 82 -1.04 -18.10 -2.47
N ARG A 83 -1.61 -17.39 -1.49
CA ARG A 83 -2.84 -16.59 -1.65
C ARG A 83 -2.64 -15.10 -1.96
N ARG A 84 -1.41 -14.59 -2.23
CA ARG A 84 -1.17 -13.14 -2.32
C ARG A 84 -0.51 -12.67 -3.62
N LEU A 85 -1.23 -12.77 -4.75
CA LEU A 85 -0.89 -12.05 -5.98
C LEU A 85 -0.92 -10.52 -5.82
N GLU A 86 -1.56 -10.02 -4.76
CA GLU A 86 -1.62 -8.59 -4.42
C GLU A 86 -0.24 -7.96 -4.21
N TRP A 87 0.82 -8.79 -4.13
CA TRP A 87 2.21 -8.37 -3.95
C TRP A 87 3.06 -8.49 -5.22
N THR A 88 2.43 -8.73 -6.36
CA THR A 88 3.06 -8.64 -7.68
C THR A 88 2.65 -7.34 -8.34
N GLN A 89 3.62 -6.53 -8.75
CA GLN A 89 3.38 -5.34 -9.55
C GLN A 89 4.04 -5.49 -10.91
N GLY A 90 3.26 -5.31 -11.97
CA GLY A 90 3.77 -5.12 -13.31
C GLY A 90 4.37 -3.72 -13.44
N THR A 91 5.61 -3.65 -13.90
CA THR A 91 6.35 -2.39 -14.07
C THR A 91 6.75 -2.21 -15.54
N ALA A 92 7.32 -1.06 -15.90
CA ALA A 92 7.85 -0.85 -17.25
C ALA A 92 8.97 -1.83 -17.62
N HIS A 93 9.56 -2.50 -16.63
CA HIS A 93 10.71 -3.39 -16.77
C HIS A 93 10.39 -4.85 -16.46
N GLY A 94 9.11 -5.23 -16.37
CA GLY A 94 8.67 -6.58 -15.99
C GLY A 94 8.06 -6.65 -14.59
N PRO A 95 7.68 -7.86 -14.12
CA PRO A 95 7.06 -8.00 -12.82
C PRO A 95 8.07 -7.85 -11.68
N VAL A 96 7.60 -7.24 -10.60
CA VAL A 96 8.30 -7.15 -9.32
C VAL A 96 7.45 -7.85 -8.26
N LEU A 97 8.10 -8.71 -7.48
CA LEU A 97 7.50 -9.49 -6.40
C LEU A 97 7.99 -8.96 -5.06
N LEU A 98 7.07 -8.73 -4.13
CA LEU A 98 7.38 -8.65 -2.70
C LEU A 98 7.15 -10.04 -2.08
N LEU A 99 8.22 -10.67 -1.61
CA LEU A 99 8.21 -12.00 -1.02
C LEU A 99 8.35 -11.85 0.49
N THR A 100 7.46 -12.48 1.24
CA THR A 100 7.50 -12.47 2.70
C THR A 100 7.15 -13.83 3.23
N ASP A 101 7.84 -14.26 4.26
CA ASP A 101 7.54 -15.48 4.98
C ASP A 101 6.43 -15.20 6.01
N ARG A 102 5.19 -15.54 5.66
CA ARG A 102 4.10 -15.61 6.63
C ARG A 102 3.39 -16.94 6.49
N ASP A 103 4.05 -17.98 6.97
CA ASP A 103 3.37 -19.19 7.40
C ASP A 103 2.89 -18.98 8.85
N ASP A 104 1.61 -18.65 9.04
CA ASP A 104 0.98 -18.49 10.37
C ASP A 104 1.03 -19.79 11.22
N SER A 105 1.50 -20.91 10.66
CA SER A 105 1.63 -22.20 11.35
C SER A 105 3.01 -22.48 11.96
N LYS A 106 4.04 -21.67 11.67
CA LYS A 106 5.41 -21.87 12.17
C LYS A 106 5.73 -20.93 13.33
N GLU A 107 6.22 -21.49 14.44
CA GLU A 107 6.60 -20.75 15.65
C GLU A 107 7.89 -19.91 15.49
N GLU A 108 8.69 -20.16 14.44
CA GLU A 108 9.87 -19.36 14.11
C GLU A 108 9.71 -18.73 12.71
N PRO A 109 9.93 -17.41 12.54
CA PRO A 109 9.98 -16.78 11.22
C PRO A 109 11.22 -17.30 10.48
N VAL A 110 11.02 -17.91 9.31
CA VAL A 110 12.02 -18.69 8.59
C VAL A 110 12.83 -17.85 7.59
N GLU A 111 12.34 -16.77 6.98
CA GLU A 111 13.15 -15.99 6.02
C GLU A 111 12.93 -14.46 6.04
N GLU A 112 13.95 -13.69 5.67
CA GLU A 112 13.88 -12.22 5.56
C GLU A 112 12.98 -11.81 4.37
N PRO A 113 12.09 -10.80 4.52
CA PRO A 113 11.32 -10.30 3.39
C PRO A 113 12.25 -9.79 2.30
N ALA A 114 11.86 -10.02 1.05
CA ALA A 114 12.68 -9.72 -0.11
C ALA A 114 11.85 -9.11 -1.25
N VAL A 115 12.54 -8.40 -2.14
CA VAL A 115 11.96 -7.89 -3.38
C VAL A 115 12.76 -8.43 -4.56
N VAL A 116 12.03 -8.95 -5.55
CA VAL A 116 12.61 -9.59 -6.73
C VAL A 116 12.05 -8.96 -7.99
N GLY A 117 12.91 -8.44 -8.86
CA GLY A 117 12.54 -8.04 -10.21
C GLY A 117 12.86 -9.16 -11.20
N LEU A 118 11.85 -9.64 -11.94
CA LEU A 118 12.05 -10.68 -12.96
C LEU A 118 12.17 -10.09 -14.36
N ASP A 119 12.87 -10.80 -15.22
CA ASP A 119 12.89 -10.56 -16.65
C ASP A 119 11.57 -11.08 -17.25
N PRO A 120 10.78 -10.24 -17.92
CA PRO A 120 9.49 -10.67 -18.42
C PRO A 120 9.58 -11.67 -19.58
N GLN A 121 10.74 -11.82 -20.24
CA GLN A 121 10.91 -12.71 -21.38
C GLN A 121 11.18 -14.16 -20.98
N ASP A 122 11.99 -14.38 -19.95
CA ASP A 122 12.41 -15.72 -19.53
C ASP A 122 12.21 -16.04 -18.04
N GLY A 123 11.70 -15.08 -17.26
CA GLY A 123 11.44 -15.26 -15.83
C GLY A 123 12.71 -15.25 -14.96
N SER A 124 13.89 -14.99 -15.54
CA SER A 124 15.13 -14.90 -14.77
C SER A 124 15.13 -13.70 -13.82
N VAL A 125 15.84 -13.80 -12.71
CA VAL A 125 15.97 -12.69 -11.76
C VAL A 125 16.89 -11.62 -12.36
N ARG A 126 16.35 -10.43 -12.63
CA ARG A 126 17.12 -9.25 -13.05
C ARG A 126 17.85 -8.63 -11.86
N TRP A 127 17.15 -8.53 -10.73
CA TRP A 127 17.70 -8.03 -9.48
C TRP A 127 16.93 -8.58 -8.29
N TYR A 128 17.61 -8.68 -7.16
CA TYR A 128 17.10 -9.14 -5.88
C TYR A 128 17.60 -8.23 -4.76
N ARG A 129 16.79 -8.03 -3.73
CA ARG A 129 17.20 -7.45 -2.47
C ARG A 129 16.50 -8.10 -1.29
N SER A 130 17.25 -8.36 -0.22
CA SER A 130 16.65 -8.55 1.10
C SER A 130 16.30 -7.19 1.72
N LEU A 131 15.26 -7.16 2.53
CA LEU A 131 14.81 -5.98 3.27
C LEU A 131 15.29 -5.99 4.73
N GLY A 132 16.01 -7.05 5.15
CA GLY A 132 16.58 -7.20 6.48
C GLY A 132 15.65 -7.91 7.49
N PRO A 133 16.19 -8.38 8.63
CA PRO A 133 15.47 -9.21 9.57
C PRO A 133 14.52 -8.42 10.49
N GLY A 134 13.48 -9.09 11.01
CA GLY A 134 12.64 -8.58 12.10
C GLY A 134 11.45 -7.71 11.67
N MET A 135 11.05 -7.78 10.40
CA MET A 135 9.91 -7.02 9.90
C MET A 135 8.72 -7.92 9.58
N THR A 136 7.54 -7.40 9.86
CA THR A 136 6.27 -7.93 9.35
C THR A 136 5.73 -6.92 8.35
N THR A 137 5.37 -7.36 7.15
CA THR A 137 4.60 -6.52 6.24
C THR A 137 3.21 -6.30 6.83
N LEU A 138 2.72 -5.07 6.77
CA LEU A 138 1.40 -4.73 7.32
C LEU A 138 0.32 -5.11 6.32
N ASP A 139 0.11 -6.41 6.20
CA ASP A 139 -1.10 -6.98 5.59
C ASP A 139 -1.93 -7.73 6.64
N SER A 140 -1.47 -7.68 7.89
CA SER A 140 -1.98 -8.39 9.07
C SER A 140 -3.31 -7.88 9.61
N ALA A 141 -3.82 -6.76 9.08
CA ALA A 141 -5.11 -6.23 9.51
C ALA A 141 -6.29 -6.84 8.73
N GLY A 142 -6.05 -7.82 7.82
CA GLY A 142 -7.10 -8.61 7.18
C GLY A 142 -8.29 -7.83 6.65
N SER A 143 -8.11 -6.57 6.27
CA SER A 143 -9.22 -5.68 5.99
C SER A 143 -8.78 -4.68 4.93
N ASP A 144 -9.64 -4.49 3.93
CA ASP A 144 -9.59 -3.41 2.95
C ASP A 144 -9.61 -2.01 3.60
N THR A 145 -9.42 -1.90 4.93
CA THR A 145 -9.88 -0.85 5.82
C THR A 145 -8.77 0.11 6.27
N MET A 146 -7.51 -0.11 5.86
CA MET A 146 -6.42 0.85 5.95
C MET A 146 -5.81 1.09 4.56
N SER A 147 -5.49 2.34 4.22
CA SER A 147 -5.02 2.77 2.89
C SER A 147 -3.57 2.38 2.58
N PHE A 148 -3.08 1.30 3.18
CA PHE A 148 -1.69 0.89 3.18
C PHE A 148 -1.52 -0.36 2.32
N HIS A 149 -0.86 -0.23 1.16
CA HIS A 149 -0.46 -1.38 0.34
C HIS A 149 1.05 -1.51 0.43
N ALA A 150 1.54 -2.65 0.92
CA ALA A 150 2.96 -2.83 1.23
C ALA A 150 3.88 -2.68 0.01
N LEU A 151 3.41 -3.03 -1.20
CA LEU A 151 4.11 -2.80 -2.46
C LEU A 151 3.23 -1.95 -3.39
N GLN A 152 3.82 -0.88 -3.94
CA GLN A 152 3.19 -0.06 -4.98
C GLN A 152 4.19 0.24 -6.10
N ALA A 153 3.66 0.55 -7.29
CA ALA A 153 4.46 1.03 -8.42
C ALA A 153 3.98 2.44 -8.80
N SER A 154 4.90 3.29 -9.27
CA SER A 154 4.53 4.53 -9.94
C SER A 154 3.70 4.21 -11.19
N GLU A 155 2.92 5.19 -11.64
CA GLU A 155 2.02 4.97 -12.78
C GLU A 155 2.80 4.57 -14.04
N ASP A 156 3.95 5.23 -14.28
CA ASP A 156 4.89 4.90 -15.37
C ASP A 156 5.67 3.59 -15.17
N GLY A 157 5.58 2.96 -14.00
CA GLY A 157 6.28 1.72 -13.68
C GLY A 157 7.80 1.83 -13.62
N GLU A 158 8.38 3.04 -13.51
CA GLU A 158 9.84 3.22 -13.34
C GLU A 158 10.29 3.01 -11.89
N HIS A 159 9.37 3.23 -10.94
CA HIS A 159 9.63 3.15 -9.51
C HIS A 159 8.67 2.21 -8.80
N ILE A 160 9.18 1.58 -7.75
CA ILE A 160 8.39 0.81 -6.79
C ILE A 160 8.63 1.38 -5.38
N ALA A 161 7.62 1.31 -4.53
CA ALA A 161 7.73 1.63 -3.11
C ALA A 161 7.35 0.42 -2.28
N VAL A 162 8.17 0.14 -1.26
CA VAL A 162 7.87 -0.86 -0.24
C VAL A 162 7.73 -0.18 1.11
N GLY A 163 6.56 -0.34 1.71
CA GLY A 163 6.23 0.18 3.03
C GLY A 163 6.34 -0.90 4.08
N LEU A 164 7.06 -0.60 5.15
CA LEU A 164 7.35 -1.53 6.24
C LEU A 164 7.07 -0.79 7.55
N THR A 165 6.41 -1.44 8.50
CA THR A 165 6.11 -0.83 9.80
C THR A 165 6.28 -1.84 10.90
N ALA A 166 6.67 -1.36 12.09
CA ALA A 166 6.44 -2.14 13.29
C ALA A 166 4.92 -2.32 13.48
N MET A 167 4.50 -3.53 13.84
CA MET A 167 3.13 -3.75 14.27
C MET A 167 2.92 -3.01 15.60
N PRO A 168 1.91 -2.13 15.72
CA PRO A 168 1.60 -1.49 16.98
C PRO A 168 1.24 -2.55 18.03
N SER A 169 1.86 -2.48 19.19
CA SER A 169 1.58 -3.29 20.37
C SER A 169 0.41 -2.71 21.18
N GLY A 170 -0.28 -3.57 21.93
CA GLY A 170 -1.37 -3.16 22.82
C GLY A 170 -2.78 -3.17 22.19
N PRO A 171 -3.80 -2.77 22.97
CA PRO A 171 -5.19 -2.85 22.54
C PRO A 171 -5.50 -1.91 21.37
N TYR A 172 -6.39 -2.34 20.48
CA TYR A 172 -6.83 -1.56 19.34
C TYR A 172 -7.73 -0.39 19.79
N ASP A 173 -7.11 0.77 19.99
CA ASP A 173 -7.80 2.07 20.11
C ASP A 173 -7.25 3.00 19.01
N SER A 174 -8.12 3.43 18.09
CA SER A 174 -7.72 4.23 16.94
C SER A 174 -7.31 5.66 17.29
N ASN A 175 -7.78 6.17 18.43
CA ASN A 175 -7.50 7.54 18.89
C ASN A 175 -6.31 7.62 19.83
N ALA A 176 -5.85 6.47 20.35
CA ALA A 176 -4.68 6.42 21.21
C ALA A 176 -3.41 6.71 20.40
N PRO A 177 -2.50 7.56 20.90
CA PRO A 177 -1.19 7.74 20.29
C PRO A 177 -0.43 6.41 20.19
N ARG A 178 0.21 6.17 19.04
CA ARG A 178 1.00 4.95 18.78
C ARG A 178 2.48 5.32 18.60
N GLU A 179 3.24 5.25 19.69
CA GLU A 179 4.69 5.53 19.66
C GLU A 179 5.49 4.40 18.96
N ASP A 180 4.89 3.23 18.79
CA ASP A 180 5.46 2.02 18.17
C ASP A 180 5.01 1.79 16.71
N GLY A 181 4.23 2.71 16.14
CA GLY A 181 3.72 2.62 14.77
C GLY A 181 4.67 3.12 13.68
N ARG A 182 5.92 3.45 14.02
CA ARG A 182 6.86 4.04 13.06
C ARG A 182 7.12 3.07 11.90
N GLY A 183 7.01 3.60 10.69
CA GLY A 183 7.28 2.90 9.45
C GLY A 183 8.49 3.44 8.69
N THR A 184 9.05 2.60 7.83
CA THR A 184 10.03 2.97 6.81
C THR A 184 9.44 2.68 5.44
N VAL A 185 9.59 3.62 4.52
CA VAL A 185 9.25 3.43 3.10
C VAL A 185 10.52 3.52 2.28
N VAL A 186 10.73 2.51 1.43
CA VAL A 186 11.87 2.42 0.51
C VAL A 186 11.36 2.50 -0.91
N VAL A 187 11.87 3.46 -1.68
CA VAL A 187 11.61 3.59 -3.11
C VAL A 187 12.82 3.06 -3.87
N MET A 188 12.56 2.19 -4.84
CA MET A 188 13.58 1.58 -5.69
C MET A 188 13.26 1.81 -7.16
N SER A 189 14.29 1.80 -8.00
CA SER A 189 14.12 1.65 -9.45
C SER A 189 13.58 0.26 -9.75
N ALA A 190 12.48 0.17 -10.49
CA ALA A 190 11.94 -1.11 -10.97
C ALA A 190 12.90 -1.81 -11.95
N LYS A 191 13.78 -1.04 -12.61
CA LYS A 191 14.76 -1.54 -13.57
C LYS A 191 15.94 -2.23 -12.89
N THR A 192 16.52 -1.61 -11.87
CA THR A 192 17.81 -2.02 -11.30
C THR A 192 17.73 -2.50 -9.85
N GLY A 193 16.60 -2.29 -9.19
CA GLY A 193 16.48 -2.47 -7.75
C GLY A 193 17.28 -1.43 -6.95
N GLU A 194 17.88 -0.42 -7.57
CA GLU A 194 18.63 0.61 -6.83
C GLU A 194 17.71 1.46 -5.96
N VAL A 195 18.10 1.68 -4.71
CA VAL A 195 17.36 2.55 -3.77
C VAL A 195 17.48 4.00 -4.25
N VAL A 196 16.34 4.60 -4.56
CA VAL A 196 16.20 6.00 -4.94
C VAL A 196 15.96 6.87 -3.71
N ARG A 197 15.15 6.38 -2.76
CA ARG A 197 14.78 7.12 -1.56
C ARG A 197 14.48 6.14 -0.42
N THR A 198 14.94 6.47 0.79
CA THR A 198 14.46 5.86 2.03
C THR A 198 13.91 6.96 2.92
N VAL A 199 12.74 6.72 3.51
CA VAL A 199 12.10 7.63 4.47
C VAL A 199 11.68 6.85 5.69
N GLU A 200 12.19 7.26 6.84
CA GLU A 200 11.71 6.83 8.15
C GLU A 200 10.68 7.85 8.65
N THR A 201 9.55 7.35 9.13
CA THR A 201 8.49 8.18 9.71
C THR A 201 8.70 8.34 11.21
N ALA A 202 8.45 9.56 11.71
CA ALA A 202 8.52 9.86 13.14
C ALA A 202 7.25 9.40 13.87
N ASP A 203 6.12 9.38 13.15
CA ASP A 203 4.79 8.99 13.63
C ASP A 203 4.31 7.72 12.90
N LEU A 204 3.10 7.26 13.21
CA LEU A 204 2.51 6.09 12.56
C LEU A 204 2.29 6.35 11.06
N LEU A 205 2.74 5.42 10.23
CA LEU A 205 2.52 5.43 8.80
C LEU A 205 1.07 5.02 8.49
N LEU A 206 0.26 5.97 8.02
CA LEU A 206 -1.14 5.75 7.68
C LEU A 206 -1.35 5.35 6.22
N GLY A 207 -0.50 5.84 5.34
CA GLY A 207 -0.61 5.60 3.91
C GLY A 207 0.65 6.00 3.17
N MET A 208 0.86 5.37 2.02
CA MET A 208 1.89 5.76 1.06
C MET A 208 1.34 5.72 -0.36
N ALA A 209 1.88 6.58 -1.22
CA ALA A 209 1.57 6.60 -2.64
C ALA A 209 2.81 7.00 -3.46
N LEU A 210 2.82 6.60 -4.73
CA LEU A 210 3.82 7.02 -5.71
C LEU A 210 3.15 7.82 -6.83
N THR A 211 3.63 9.05 -7.01
CA THR A 211 3.57 9.72 -8.31
C THR A 211 4.78 9.26 -9.15
N ASN A 212 4.91 9.72 -10.39
CA ASN A 212 6.08 9.39 -11.20
C ASN A 212 7.36 10.06 -10.65
N ASP A 213 7.23 11.21 -9.99
CA ASP A 213 8.37 12.04 -9.57
C ASP A 213 8.57 12.15 -8.05
N ALA A 214 7.63 11.66 -7.25
CA ALA A 214 7.63 11.81 -5.80
C ALA A 214 6.99 10.64 -5.03
N LEU A 215 7.58 10.36 -3.88
CA LEU A 215 6.99 9.55 -2.82
C LEU A 215 6.12 10.42 -1.91
N ILE A 216 4.90 9.96 -1.67
CA ILE A 216 3.92 10.59 -0.80
C ILE A 216 3.73 9.72 0.42
N ILE A 217 3.87 10.29 1.61
CA ILE A 217 3.63 9.61 2.88
C ILE A 217 2.62 10.40 3.69
N GLN A 218 1.59 9.71 4.18
CA GLN A 218 0.72 10.22 5.24
C GLN A 218 1.14 9.59 6.57
N ALA A 219 1.47 10.44 7.54
CA ALA A 219 1.80 10.00 8.90
C ALA A 219 0.97 10.75 9.94
N SER A 220 0.68 10.10 11.07
CA SER A 220 -0.15 10.65 12.15
C SER A 220 0.25 10.06 13.50
N PRO A 221 0.14 10.80 14.61
CA PRO A 221 0.34 10.22 15.94
C PRO A 221 -0.71 9.16 16.31
N THR A 222 -1.87 9.14 15.65
CA THR A 222 -2.98 8.20 15.88
C THR A 222 -3.29 7.41 14.61
N LEU A 223 -4.16 6.39 14.71
CA LEU A 223 -4.66 5.64 13.54
C LEU A 223 -5.73 6.43 12.76
N MET A 224 -5.73 7.76 12.79
CA MET A 224 -6.75 8.61 12.18
C MET A 224 -6.13 9.65 11.25
N ALA A 225 -6.82 9.95 10.14
CA ALA A 225 -6.43 11.01 9.21
C ALA A 225 -6.50 12.41 9.84
N GLU A 226 -7.38 12.63 10.82
CA GLU A 226 -7.43 13.88 11.57
C GLU A 226 -6.11 14.10 12.32
N GLY A 227 -5.52 15.29 12.17
CA GLY A 227 -4.21 15.61 12.76
C GLY A 227 -3.01 14.98 12.04
N SER A 228 -3.24 14.24 10.94
CA SER A 228 -2.16 13.71 10.10
C SER A 228 -1.48 14.78 9.25
N THR A 229 -0.32 14.44 8.70
CA THR A 229 0.45 15.25 7.76
C THR A 229 0.81 14.43 6.54
N ILE A 230 0.60 15.00 5.34
CA ILE A 230 1.22 14.49 4.11
C ILE A 230 2.60 15.12 3.94
N SER A 231 3.59 14.28 3.63
CA SER A 231 4.95 14.67 3.26
C SER A 231 5.27 14.16 1.87
N THR A 232 5.68 15.07 0.98
CA THR A 232 6.00 14.77 -0.42
C THR A 232 7.50 14.88 -0.67
N TYR A 233 8.11 13.75 -1.00
CA TYR A 233 9.54 13.56 -1.17
C TYR A 233 9.87 13.40 -2.65
N SER A 234 10.59 14.36 -3.22
CA SER A 234 11.09 14.23 -4.60
C SER A 234 12.02 13.03 -4.76
N LEU A 235 11.81 12.26 -5.84
CA LEU A 235 12.66 11.16 -6.28
C LEU A 235 13.90 11.67 -7.02
N ALA A 236 13.75 12.73 -7.83
CA ALA A 236 14.86 13.37 -8.53
C ALA A 236 15.82 14.12 -7.58
N SER A 237 15.34 14.53 -6.41
CA SER A 237 16.12 15.27 -5.40
C SER A 237 16.04 14.60 -4.02
N PRO A 238 16.69 13.43 -3.83
CA PRO A 238 16.54 12.61 -2.62
C PRO A 238 17.08 13.26 -1.33
N LYS A 239 17.82 14.37 -1.44
CA LYS A 239 18.32 15.16 -0.28
C LYS A 239 17.48 16.40 0.03
N ALA A 240 16.50 16.74 -0.83
CA ALA A 240 15.62 17.86 -0.58
C ALA A 240 14.71 17.58 0.62
N LYS A 241 14.37 18.65 1.35
CA LYS A 241 13.33 18.59 2.38
C LYS A 241 11.98 18.32 1.70
N PRO A 242 11.12 17.47 2.27
CA PRO A 242 9.79 17.25 1.72
C PRO A 242 8.91 18.50 1.88
N ALA A 243 8.01 18.69 0.92
CA ALA A 243 6.87 19.57 1.11
C ALA A 243 5.90 18.91 2.10
N ARG A 244 5.20 19.72 2.91
CA ARG A 244 4.29 19.22 3.94
C ARG A 244 3.01 20.03 4.01
N TRP A 245 1.90 19.34 4.19
CA TRP A 245 0.58 19.94 4.31
C TRP A 245 -0.36 18.98 5.07
N SER A 246 -1.45 19.52 5.63
CA SER A 246 -2.44 18.71 6.35
C SER A 246 -3.57 18.31 5.40
N PRO A 247 -3.88 17.01 5.26
CA PRO A 247 -4.81 16.56 4.23
C PRO A 247 -6.29 16.63 4.62
N GLY A 248 -6.61 16.62 5.93
CA GLY A 248 -7.99 16.52 6.42
C GLY A 248 -8.73 15.22 6.02
N ALA A 249 -8.07 14.31 5.31
CA ALA A 249 -8.62 13.10 4.69
C ALA A 249 -7.53 12.01 4.57
N TRP A 250 -7.92 10.79 4.22
CA TRP A 250 -7.02 9.66 4.00
C TRP A 250 -6.36 9.73 2.62
N LEU A 251 -5.04 9.52 2.58
CA LEU A 251 -4.28 9.25 1.36
C LEU A 251 -4.61 7.84 0.90
N VAL A 252 -5.36 7.72 -0.19
CA VAL A 252 -5.83 6.45 -0.74
C VAL A 252 -5.14 6.04 -2.03
N GLY A 253 -4.26 6.90 -2.56
CA GLY A 253 -3.48 6.62 -3.75
C GLY A 253 -2.85 7.86 -4.38
N ALA A 254 -2.33 7.70 -5.59
CA ALA A 254 -1.84 8.79 -6.42
C ALA A 254 -2.02 8.46 -7.91
N THR A 255 -2.11 9.49 -8.73
CA THR A 255 -1.87 9.41 -10.18
C THR A 255 -0.39 9.69 -10.45
N GLY A 256 0.03 9.73 -11.71
CA GLY A 256 1.40 10.09 -12.08
C GLY A 256 1.87 11.46 -11.59
N SER A 257 0.96 12.35 -11.18
CA SER A 257 1.28 13.71 -10.71
C SER A 257 0.54 14.18 -9.46
N ASN A 258 -0.64 13.62 -9.16
CA ASN A 258 -1.52 14.11 -8.10
C ASN A 258 -1.71 13.07 -7.00
N VAL A 259 -2.03 13.52 -5.79
CA VAL A 259 -2.49 12.61 -4.73
C VAL A 259 -3.99 12.40 -4.82
N VAL A 260 -4.46 11.23 -4.37
CA VAL A 260 -5.88 10.90 -4.26
C VAL A 260 -6.24 10.77 -2.78
N LEU A 261 -7.22 11.56 -2.37
CA LEU A 261 -7.73 11.62 -0.99
C LEU A 261 -9.17 11.11 -0.90
N SER A 262 -9.53 10.56 0.25
CA SER A 262 -10.89 10.11 0.57
C SER A 262 -11.20 10.32 2.05
N GLU A 263 -12.45 10.58 2.40
CA GLU A 263 -12.89 10.57 3.80
C GLU A 263 -12.86 9.15 4.40
N ARG A 264 -12.80 8.13 3.55
CA ARG A 264 -12.74 6.72 3.95
C ARG A 264 -11.33 6.18 3.74
N ALA A 265 -10.80 5.52 4.78
CA ALA A 265 -9.54 4.78 4.71
C ALA A 265 -9.64 3.53 3.82
N THR A 266 -10.87 3.05 3.59
CA THR A 266 -11.16 1.79 2.92
C THR A 266 -11.11 1.91 1.40
N LEU A 267 -10.43 0.98 0.73
CA LEU A 267 -10.31 1.00 -0.73
C LEU A 267 -11.43 0.24 -1.46
N LYS A 268 -12.06 -0.74 -0.81
CA LYS A 268 -13.26 -1.43 -1.30
C LYS A 268 -14.44 -1.09 -0.40
N LEU A 269 -15.41 -0.34 -0.92
CA LEU A 269 -16.54 0.16 -0.15
C LEU A 269 -17.81 -0.70 -0.28
N CYS A 270 -17.74 -1.73 -1.13
CA CYS A 270 -18.80 -2.68 -1.36
C CYS A 270 -18.31 -4.10 -1.12
N GLY A 271 -19.14 -4.88 -0.43
CA GLY A 271 -18.97 -6.29 -0.19
C GLY A 271 -20.31 -7.01 -0.20
N SER A 272 -20.32 -8.25 0.29
CA SER A 272 -21.47 -9.15 0.23
C SER A 272 -22.75 -8.58 0.83
N GLU A 273 -22.63 -7.93 1.99
CA GLU A 273 -23.79 -7.49 2.77
C GLU A 273 -24.12 -6.00 2.66
N SER A 274 -23.17 -5.19 2.21
CA SER A 274 -23.35 -3.73 2.13
C SER A 274 -22.49 -3.12 1.05
N CYS A 275 -23.04 -2.14 0.36
CA CYS A 275 -22.34 -1.27 -0.55
C CYS A 275 -22.52 0.19 -0.15
N SER A 276 -21.45 0.95 -0.24
CA SER A 276 -21.45 2.38 0.03
C SER A 276 -20.53 3.07 -0.97
N THR A 277 -20.76 4.36 -1.18
CA THR A 277 -19.93 5.19 -2.04
C THR A 277 -19.19 6.24 -1.22
N THR A 278 -18.19 6.85 -1.83
CA THR A 278 -17.51 8.03 -1.33
C THR A 278 -17.18 8.98 -2.47
N THR A 279 -16.77 10.18 -2.10
CA THR A 279 -16.12 11.12 -3.02
C THR A 279 -14.62 11.01 -2.86
N VAL A 280 -13.91 10.79 -3.95
CA VAL A 280 -12.45 10.93 -3.99
C VAL A 280 -12.07 12.33 -4.48
N THR A 281 -10.97 12.86 -3.99
CA THR A 281 -10.46 14.19 -4.35
C THR A 281 -9.04 14.06 -4.84
N GLN A 282 -8.75 14.65 -6.01
CA GLN A 282 -7.37 14.87 -6.46
C GLN A 282 -6.87 16.20 -5.91
N ALA A 283 -5.65 16.18 -5.37
CA ALA A 283 -4.96 17.38 -4.93
C ALA A 283 -3.52 17.40 -5.46
N ASP A 284 -2.97 18.61 -5.60
CA ASP A 284 -1.56 18.79 -5.95
C ASP A 284 -0.68 18.13 -4.88
N ALA A 285 0.28 17.30 -5.31
CA ALA A 285 1.09 16.52 -4.40
C ALA A 285 1.97 17.40 -3.48
N LEU A 286 2.39 18.58 -3.94
CA LEU A 286 3.31 19.45 -3.20
C LEU A 286 2.58 20.42 -2.28
N THR A 287 1.47 20.99 -2.74
CA THR A 287 0.76 22.07 -2.04
C THR A 287 -0.48 21.60 -1.29
N GLY A 288 -1.06 20.46 -1.68
CA GLY A 288 -2.37 20.01 -1.22
C GLY A 288 -3.54 20.81 -1.81
N GLU A 289 -3.29 21.63 -2.84
CA GLU A 289 -4.33 22.39 -3.52
C GLU A 289 -5.34 21.45 -4.19
N HIS A 290 -6.63 21.69 -3.96
CA HIS A 290 -7.71 20.93 -4.58
C HIS A 290 -7.68 21.09 -6.11
N LEU A 291 -7.77 19.98 -6.83
CA LEU A 291 -7.79 19.98 -8.30
C LEU A 291 -9.14 19.52 -8.85
N SER A 292 -9.66 18.40 -8.35
CA SER A 292 -10.94 17.84 -8.79
C SER A 292 -11.50 16.87 -7.76
N SER A 293 -12.79 16.57 -7.86
CA SER A 293 -13.44 15.54 -7.05
C SER A 293 -14.34 14.67 -7.92
N LEU A 294 -14.48 13.40 -7.55
CA LEU A 294 -15.31 12.42 -8.24
C LEU A 294 -16.14 11.65 -7.20
N ASP A 295 -17.46 11.78 -7.30
CA ASP A 295 -18.42 11.12 -6.41
C ASP A 295 -18.84 9.73 -6.91
N GLY A 296 -19.60 8.98 -6.10
CA GLY A 296 -20.14 7.67 -6.46
C GLY A 296 -19.11 6.54 -6.49
N VAL A 297 -17.90 6.79 -5.97
CA VAL A 297 -16.79 5.83 -5.99
C VAL A 297 -17.05 4.74 -4.96
N TYR A 298 -16.99 3.48 -5.39
CA TYR A 298 -17.13 2.32 -4.53
C TYR A 298 -15.85 1.47 -4.46
N TYR A 299 -14.91 1.70 -5.36
CA TYR A 299 -13.64 0.99 -5.43
C TYR A 299 -12.53 1.98 -5.76
N ILE A 300 -11.43 1.94 -5.02
CA ILE A 300 -10.27 2.80 -5.18
C ILE A 300 -9.05 1.91 -5.38
N HIS A 301 -8.35 2.11 -6.48
CA HIS A 301 -7.05 1.50 -6.71
C HIS A 301 -5.93 2.50 -6.38
N PRO A 302 -4.90 2.14 -5.58
CA PRO A 302 -3.85 3.06 -5.15
C PRO A 302 -3.08 3.77 -6.28
N SER A 303 -3.09 3.22 -7.49
CA SER A 303 -2.44 3.79 -8.68
C SER A 303 -3.35 4.72 -9.52
N GLY A 304 -4.34 5.36 -8.89
CA GLY A 304 -5.10 6.45 -9.54
C GLY A 304 -6.31 6.01 -10.36
N TRP A 305 -6.74 4.75 -10.26
CA TRP A 305 -7.97 4.26 -10.89
C TRP A 305 -9.08 4.08 -9.85
N VAL A 306 -10.32 4.33 -10.24
CA VAL A 306 -11.48 4.12 -9.37
C VAL A 306 -12.62 3.44 -10.12
N GLY A 307 -13.35 2.56 -9.42
CA GLY A 307 -14.64 2.05 -9.85
C GLY A 307 -15.75 2.87 -9.20
N ARG A 308 -16.73 3.31 -9.98
CA ARG A 308 -17.84 4.13 -9.48
C ARG A 308 -19.17 3.76 -10.13
N PHE A 309 -20.25 4.06 -9.44
CA PHE A 309 -21.57 4.10 -10.04
C PHE A 309 -21.72 5.38 -10.87
N THR A 310 -22.30 5.23 -12.06
CA THR A 310 -22.66 6.36 -12.92
C THR A 310 -23.94 7.04 -12.42
N ASP A 311 -24.83 6.28 -11.77
CA ASP A 311 -25.99 6.78 -11.03
C ASP A 311 -25.94 6.30 -9.55
N PRO A 312 -25.16 6.98 -8.68
CA PRO A 312 -25.02 6.56 -7.29
C PRO A 312 -26.32 6.67 -6.47
N ALA A 313 -27.31 7.44 -6.94
CA ALA A 313 -28.59 7.58 -6.24
C ALA A 313 -29.49 6.33 -6.43
N SER A 314 -29.42 5.69 -7.60
CA SER A 314 -30.14 4.44 -7.86
C SER A 314 -29.46 3.22 -7.24
N SER A 315 -28.13 3.24 -7.09
CA SER A 315 -27.34 2.11 -6.60
C SER A 315 -27.27 2.02 -5.06
N VAL A 316 -28.09 2.79 -4.34
CA VAL A 316 -28.15 2.75 -2.87
C VAL A 316 -28.66 1.39 -2.40
N GLY A 317 -27.85 0.69 -1.61
CA GLY A 317 -28.20 -0.63 -1.07
C GLY A 317 -27.90 -1.80 -2.02
N ALA A 318 -27.19 -1.55 -3.13
CA ALA A 318 -26.61 -2.59 -3.96
C ALA A 318 -25.76 -3.56 -3.09
N LYS A 319 -25.68 -4.82 -3.50
CA LYS A 319 -24.92 -5.87 -2.80
C LYS A 319 -24.20 -6.71 -3.82
N THR A 320 -22.90 -6.95 -3.63
CA THR A 320 -22.09 -7.63 -4.64
C THR A 320 -22.48 -9.08 -4.87
N GLU A 321 -23.19 -9.71 -3.93
CA GLU A 321 -23.71 -11.08 -4.07
C GLU A 321 -25.13 -11.14 -4.66
N HIS A 322 -25.81 -10.00 -4.84
CA HIS A 322 -27.13 -9.98 -5.45
C HIS A 322 -27.00 -10.10 -6.98
N PRO A 323 -27.85 -10.89 -7.68
CA PRO A 323 -27.78 -11.06 -9.13
C PRO A 323 -27.78 -9.74 -9.92
N ASP A 324 -28.55 -8.77 -9.44
CA ASP A 324 -28.70 -7.45 -10.06
C ASP A 324 -27.44 -6.56 -9.94
N TRP A 325 -26.43 -6.95 -9.14
CA TRP A 325 -25.17 -6.21 -9.02
C TRP A 325 -24.51 -5.95 -10.37
N ALA A 326 -24.51 -6.97 -11.24
CA ALA A 326 -23.94 -6.86 -12.56
C ALA A 326 -24.66 -5.80 -13.41
N ASP A 327 -25.95 -5.58 -13.18
CA ASP A 327 -26.76 -4.64 -13.95
C ASP A 327 -26.64 -3.19 -13.47
N GLU A 328 -25.98 -2.94 -12.32
CA GLU A 328 -25.76 -1.59 -11.79
C GLU A 328 -24.87 -0.76 -12.75
N PRO A 329 -25.37 0.39 -13.24
CA PRO A 329 -24.61 1.23 -14.16
C PRO A 329 -23.29 1.72 -13.54
N SER A 330 -22.17 1.20 -14.00
CA SER A 330 -20.85 1.43 -13.40
C SER A 330 -19.77 1.69 -14.45
N GLU A 331 -18.70 2.37 -14.02
CA GLU A 331 -17.52 2.63 -14.84
C GLU A 331 -16.23 2.55 -14.03
N LEU A 332 -15.14 2.20 -14.71
CA LEU A 332 -13.77 2.46 -14.28
C LEU A 332 -13.32 3.82 -14.80
N VAL A 333 -12.70 4.61 -13.94
CA VAL A 333 -12.18 5.95 -14.26
C VAL A 333 -10.70 6.03 -13.91
N ASP A 334 -9.89 6.42 -14.89
CA ASP A 334 -8.51 6.86 -14.68
C ASP A 334 -8.54 8.32 -14.23
N LEU A 335 -8.17 8.58 -12.97
CA LEU A 335 -8.19 9.94 -12.42
C LEU A 335 -7.13 10.84 -13.06
N GLY A 336 -6.01 10.29 -13.54
CA GLY A 336 -4.92 11.05 -14.14
C GLY A 336 -5.25 11.55 -15.55
N THR A 337 -5.91 10.72 -16.35
CA THR A 337 -6.25 11.06 -17.75
C THR A 337 -7.71 11.44 -17.96
N GLY A 338 -8.60 11.11 -17.02
CA GLY A 338 -10.04 11.24 -17.17
C GLY A 338 -10.67 10.18 -18.08
N ALA A 339 -9.91 9.17 -18.52
CA ALA A 339 -10.43 8.07 -19.32
C ALA A 339 -11.48 7.27 -18.53
N ARG A 340 -12.52 6.82 -19.24
CA ARG A 340 -13.68 6.14 -18.66
C ARG A 340 -13.96 4.87 -19.43
N VAL A 341 -14.23 3.79 -18.71
CA VAL A 341 -14.51 2.47 -19.27
C VAL A 341 -15.80 1.96 -18.62
N ASP A 342 -16.83 1.73 -19.42
CA ASP A 342 -18.08 1.14 -18.95
C ASP A 342 -17.85 -0.29 -18.43
N THR A 343 -18.22 -0.52 -17.18
CA THR A 343 -18.13 -1.82 -16.50
C THR A 343 -19.49 -2.44 -16.25
N THR A 344 -20.57 -1.84 -16.72
CA THR A 344 -21.92 -2.39 -16.58
C THR A 344 -21.98 -3.80 -17.20
N GLY A 345 -22.48 -4.74 -16.42
CA GLY A 345 -22.55 -6.16 -16.75
C GLY A 345 -21.20 -6.90 -16.68
N ARG A 346 -20.15 -6.28 -16.13
CA ARG A 346 -18.77 -6.83 -16.13
C ARG A 346 -18.15 -6.78 -14.74
N ASN A 347 -17.57 -7.90 -14.33
CA ASN A 347 -16.58 -7.92 -13.27
C ASN A 347 -15.25 -7.41 -13.80
N PHE A 348 -14.47 -6.73 -12.95
CA PHE A 348 -13.14 -6.28 -13.31
C PHE A 348 -12.12 -6.55 -12.22
N TRP A 349 -10.87 -6.75 -12.63
CA TRP A 349 -9.71 -6.90 -11.75
C TRP A 349 -8.45 -6.47 -12.49
N ARG A 350 -7.31 -6.40 -11.80
CA ARG A 350 -6.03 -6.10 -12.45
C ARG A 350 -5.19 -7.34 -12.62
N GLU A 351 -4.43 -7.37 -13.71
CA GLU A 351 -3.39 -8.35 -13.93
C GLU A 351 -2.05 -7.64 -14.23
N PRO A 352 -0.93 -8.13 -13.69
CA PRO A 352 0.37 -7.71 -14.12
C PRO A 352 0.67 -8.27 -15.52
N THR A 353 1.42 -7.51 -16.29
CA THR A 353 1.88 -7.86 -17.63
C THR A 353 3.40 -7.70 -17.70
N PRO A 354 4.05 -8.20 -18.76
CA PRO A 354 5.45 -7.92 -19.06
C PRO A 354 5.86 -6.43 -19.02
N THR A 355 4.93 -5.50 -19.22
CA THR A 355 5.24 -4.07 -19.42
C THR A 355 4.39 -3.12 -18.58
N GLY A 356 3.74 -3.61 -17.53
CA GLY A 356 2.89 -2.79 -16.66
C GLY A 356 1.68 -3.55 -16.15
N MET A 357 0.57 -2.85 -15.94
CA MET A 357 -0.69 -3.42 -15.46
C MET A 357 -1.78 -3.25 -16.51
N ILE A 358 -2.74 -4.18 -16.53
CA ILE A 358 -4.00 -4.06 -17.28
C ILE A 358 -5.19 -4.21 -16.33
N TRP A 359 -6.31 -3.60 -16.71
CA TRP A 359 -7.64 -3.97 -16.19
C TRP A 359 -8.21 -5.06 -17.09
N VAL A 360 -8.58 -6.19 -16.51
CA VAL A 360 -9.34 -7.25 -17.17
C VAL A 360 -10.81 -7.06 -16.83
N LEU A 361 -11.67 -7.17 -17.84
CA LEU A 361 -13.12 -7.09 -17.70
C LEU A 361 -13.75 -8.37 -18.26
N LYS A 362 -14.55 -9.06 -17.45
CA LYS A 362 -15.25 -10.30 -17.84
C LYS A 362 -16.74 -10.18 -17.54
N LYS A 363 -17.57 -10.57 -18.50
CA LYS A 363 -19.00 -10.75 -18.27
C LYS A 363 -19.28 -12.13 -17.69
N ASP A 364 -20.35 -12.20 -16.92
CA ASP A 364 -20.93 -13.48 -16.54
C ASP A 364 -21.51 -14.19 -17.77
N GLY A 365 -21.39 -15.52 -17.84
CA GLY A 365 -21.89 -16.32 -18.96
C GLY A 365 -20.83 -16.74 -20.01
N GLY A 366 -19.53 -16.57 -19.71
CA GLY A 366 -18.46 -17.23 -20.46
C GLY A 366 -17.98 -16.52 -21.72
N GLU A 367 -18.28 -15.22 -21.89
CA GLU A 367 -17.61 -14.40 -22.91
C GLU A 367 -16.10 -14.31 -22.61
N ALA A 368 -15.28 -14.26 -23.67
CA ALA A 368 -13.85 -14.03 -23.51
C ALA A 368 -13.58 -12.69 -22.80
N PRO A 369 -12.60 -12.63 -21.88
CA PRO A 369 -12.27 -11.38 -21.22
C PRO A 369 -11.76 -10.35 -22.22
N VAL A 370 -12.13 -9.10 -21.99
CA VAL A 370 -11.53 -7.93 -22.65
C VAL A 370 -10.65 -7.19 -21.66
N TRP A 371 -9.78 -6.32 -22.13
CA TRP A 371 -8.84 -5.63 -21.24
C TRP A 371 -8.57 -4.20 -21.67
N VAL A 372 -8.04 -3.40 -20.75
CA VAL A 372 -7.62 -2.00 -20.96
C VAL A 372 -6.26 -1.80 -20.30
N ASP A 373 -5.36 -1.09 -20.97
CA ASP A 373 -4.08 -0.69 -20.38
C ASP A 373 -4.30 0.17 -19.12
N ALA A 374 -3.59 -0.13 -18.02
CA ALA A 374 -3.66 0.63 -16.77
C ALA A 374 -2.46 1.60 -16.56
N ALA A 375 -1.40 1.49 -17.37
CA ALA A 375 -0.23 2.39 -17.38
C ALA A 375 -0.43 3.65 -18.28
N PRO A 376 0.08 4.83 -17.92
CA PRO A 376 -0.15 6.10 -18.62
C PRO A 376 0.46 6.09 -20.03
N GLY A 377 -0.12 6.90 -20.92
CA GLY A 377 0.35 7.07 -22.30
C GLY A 377 -0.01 5.93 -23.25
N GLN A 378 -0.64 4.87 -22.77
CA GLN A 378 -1.21 3.81 -23.59
C GLN A 378 -2.64 4.15 -24.03
N ASP A 379 -3.11 3.52 -25.12
CA ASP A 379 -4.48 3.69 -25.61
C ASP A 379 -5.45 3.03 -24.61
N ARG A 380 -6.14 3.85 -23.80
CA ARG A 380 -7.11 3.46 -22.75
C ARG A 380 -8.41 2.85 -23.31
N ARG A 381 -8.33 2.18 -24.46
CA ARG A 381 -9.45 1.53 -25.13
C ARG A 381 -9.58 0.08 -24.68
N ILE A 382 -10.81 -0.41 -24.75
CA ILE A 382 -11.12 -1.82 -24.58
C ILE A 382 -10.55 -2.59 -25.76
N ARG A 383 -9.81 -3.65 -25.43
CA ARG A 383 -9.09 -4.54 -26.33
C ARG A 383 -9.55 -5.98 -26.12
N SER A 384 -9.50 -6.76 -27.18
CA SER A 384 -9.93 -8.17 -27.19
C SER A 384 -8.90 -9.10 -27.79
N GLU A 385 -7.80 -8.56 -28.30
CA GLU A 385 -6.63 -9.31 -28.72
C GLU A 385 -5.97 -10.04 -27.54
N PRO A 386 -5.26 -11.16 -27.79
CA PRO A 386 -4.47 -11.82 -26.75
C PRO A 386 -3.49 -10.85 -26.12
N VAL A 387 -3.33 -10.95 -24.80
CA VAL A 387 -2.34 -10.19 -24.03
C VAL A 387 -1.62 -11.13 -23.09
N ASP A 388 -0.30 -10.96 -23.00
CA ASP A 388 0.48 -11.72 -22.03
C ASP A 388 0.31 -11.12 -20.63
N ILE A 389 0.01 -11.99 -19.67
CA ILE A 389 -0.09 -11.67 -18.26
C ILE A 389 0.95 -12.45 -17.46
N ILE A 390 1.25 -11.92 -16.28
CA ILE A 390 2.04 -12.58 -15.25
C ILE A 390 1.05 -13.17 -14.26
N GLY A 391 0.74 -14.45 -14.43
CA GLY A 391 -0.15 -15.17 -13.53
C GLY A 391 0.58 -15.73 -12.32
N SER A 392 -0.19 -16.17 -11.33
CA SER A 392 0.31 -17.09 -10.33
C SER A 392 -0.55 -18.34 -10.18
N GLY A 393 0.03 -19.31 -9.49
CA GLY A 393 -0.64 -20.54 -9.11
C GLY A 393 0.11 -21.23 -8.00
N VAL A 394 -0.15 -22.52 -7.85
CA VAL A 394 0.49 -23.38 -6.85
C VAL A 394 1.68 -24.08 -7.50
N ALA A 395 2.87 -23.92 -6.91
CA ALA A 395 4.06 -24.71 -7.21
C ALA A 395 4.16 -25.90 -6.22
N PRO A 396 5.06 -26.88 -6.44
CA PRO A 396 5.36 -27.91 -5.45
C PRO A 396 5.72 -27.32 -4.07
N ASP A 397 5.50 -28.10 -3.01
CA ASP A 397 5.81 -27.73 -1.62
C ASP A 397 5.10 -26.45 -1.13
N ASP A 398 3.88 -26.22 -1.61
CA ASP A 398 3.03 -25.08 -1.24
C ASP A 398 3.68 -23.69 -1.53
N MET A 399 4.61 -23.64 -2.48
CA MET A 399 5.20 -22.38 -2.96
C MET A 399 4.28 -21.67 -3.97
N LEU A 400 4.50 -20.35 -4.11
CA LEU A 400 3.86 -19.55 -5.14
C LEU A 400 4.53 -19.84 -6.50
N ALA A 401 3.79 -20.35 -7.48
CA ALA A 401 4.23 -20.35 -8.87
C ALA A 401 3.98 -18.96 -9.47
N VAL A 402 4.97 -18.33 -10.08
CA VAL A 402 4.81 -17.13 -10.91
C VAL A 402 5.18 -17.48 -12.34
N PHE A 403 4.32 -17.14 -13.30
CA PHE A 403 4.50 -17.56 -14.69
C PHE A 403 3.97 -16.54 -15.68
N ARG A 404 4.52 -16.57 -16.89
CA ARG A 404 3.95 -15.83 -18.02
C ARG A 404 3.05 -16.73 -18.85
N THR A 405 1.84 -16.25 -19.11
CA THR A 405 0.85 -16.90 -19.97
C THR A 405 0.12 -15.87 -20.82
N SER A 406 -0.52 -16.30 -21.90
CA SER A 406 -1.45 -15.46 -22.65
C SER A 406 -2.83 -15.53 -22.01
N LEU A 407 -3.45 -14.39 -21.79
CA LEU A 407 -4.86 -14.26 -21.46
C LEU A 407 -5.68 -14.52 -22.72
N GLN A 408 -5.94 -15.79 -23.04
CA GLN A 408 -6.99 -16.20 -23.98
C GLN A 408 -7.60 -17.56 -23.62
N GLU A 409 -8.94 -17.57 -23.65
CA GLU A 409 -9.87 -18.69 -23.49
C GLU A 409 -9.82 -19.44 -22.15
N ASP A 410 -10.99 -19.53 -21.49
CA ASP A 410 -11.29 -20.57 -20.52
C ASP A 410 -10.91 -21.92 -21.15
N LYS A 411 -9.75 -22.47 -20.78
CA LYS A 411 -9.62 -23.92 -20.75
C LYS A 411 -10.35 -24.34 -19.49
N GLY A 412 -11.65 -24.57 -19.67
CA GLY A 412 -12.58 -24.94 -18.62
C GLY A 412 -12.26 -26.25 -17.92
#